data_AF-W8C7N8-F1
#
_entry.id   AF-W8C7N8-F1
#
_cell.length_a   1.000
_cell.length_b   1.000
_cell.length_c   1.000
_cell.angle_alpha   90.00
_cell.angle_beta   90.00
_cell.angle_gamma   90.00
#
_symmetry.space_group_name_H-M   'P 1'
#
loop_
_entity.id
_entity.type
_entity.pdbx_description
1 polymer ?
#
loop_
_entity_poly.entity_id
_entity_poly.type
_entity_poly.pdbx_seq_one_letter_code
_entity_poly.pdbx_strand_id
1 'polypeptide(L)'
;MYKPSRQQAPGKMLTQIAEEPWATVCADFVGPLPRSKHGNTTILVFIDKFSKWVEIVPLRKATTEGLIKAFRERILTRFGVLKIMITDNGTQFTSKEFKRLL
;
A
#
# COMPACT_ATOMS: atom_id res chain seq x y z
N MET A 1 -37.05 2.87 -5.09
CA MET A 1 -35.82 3.56 -5.52
C MET A 1 -34.83 2.53 -6.05
N TYR A 2 -34.65 2.45 -7.36
CA TYR A 2 -33.77 1.48 -8.03
C TYR A 2 -32.38 2.11 -8.21
N LYS A 3 -31.35 1.54 -7.58
CA LYS A 3 -29.95 1.94 -7.84
C LYS A 3 -29.51 1.28 -9.16
N PRO A 4 -29.15 2.04 -10.21
CA PRO A 4 -28.69 1.45 -11.45
C PRO A 4 -27.36 0.73 -11.22
N SER A 5 -27.28 -0.55 -11.58
CA SER A 5 -26.04 -1.32 -11.54
C SER A 5 -25.15 -0.89 -12.71
N ARG A 6 -24.12 -0.11 -12.42
CA ARG A 6 -23.04 0.16 -13.39
C ARG A 6 -22.05 -1.02 -13.34
N GLN A 7 -22.42 -2.16 -13.92
CA GLN A 7 -21.46 -3.24 -14.18
C GLN A 7 -20.56 -2.78 -15.34
N GLN A 8 -19.43 -2.15 -15.01
CA GLN A 8 -18.34 -2.02 -15.96
C GLN A 8 -17.82 -3.44 -16.24
N ALA A 9 -17.52 -3.75 -17.51
CA ALA A 9 -16.92 -5.02 -17.88
C ALA A 9 -15.71 -5.29 -16.97
N PRO A 10 -15.56 -6.50 -16.41
CA PRO A 10 -14.40 -6.81 -15.59
C PRO A 10 -13.15 -6.53 -16.41
N GLY A 11 -12.36 -5.55 -15.97
CA GLY A 11 -11.10 -5.23 -16.61
C GLY A 11 -10.26 -6.51 -16.73
N LYS A 12 -9.50 -6.66 -17.83
CA LYS A 12 -8.62 -7.81 -18.00
C LYS A 12 -7.72 -7.91 -16.76
N MET A 13 -7.82 -9.02 -16.00
CA MET A 13 -6.89 -9.31 -14.92
C MET A 13 -5.52 -9.59 -15.53
N LEU A 14 -4.70 -8.54 -15.66
CA LEU A 14 -3.31 -8.69 -16.03
C LEU A 14 -2.55 -9.16 -14.80
N THR A 15 -2.19 -10.44 -14.76
CA THR A 15 -1.26 -10.95 -13.75
C THR A 15 0.12 -10.40 -14.08
N GLN A 16 0.47 -9.23 -13.53
CA GLN A 16 1.85 -8.75 -13.57
C GLN A 16 2.70 -9.75 -12.76
N ILE A 17 3.46 -10.61 -13.43
CA ILE A 17 4.41 -11.49 -12.76
C ILE A 17 5.58 -10.60 -12.33
N ALA A 18 5.90 -10.61 -11.03
CA ALA A 18 7.14 -9.99 -10.57
C ALA A 18 8.28 -10.97 -10.86
N GLU A 19 9.36 -10.49 -11.46
CA GLU A 19 10.51 -11.33 -11.87
C GLU A 19 11.66 -11.29 -10.86
N GLU A 20 11.70 -10.27 -10.01
CA GLU A 20 12.74 -10.06 -9.00
C GLU A 20 12.11 -9.63 -7.66
N PRO A 21 12.74 -9.99 -6.51
CA PRO A 21 12.32 -9.51 -5.19
C PRO A 21 12.25 -7.98 -5.16
N TRP A 22 11.20 -7.45 -4.55
CA TRP A 22 10.99 -6.02 -4.32
C TRP A 22 10.80 -5.14 -5.57
N ALA A 23 10.77 -5.72 -6.78
CA ALA A 23 10.39 -4.96 -7.98
C ALA A 23 8.94 -4.49 -7.95
N THR A 24 8.03 -5.34 -7.45
CA THR A 24 6.60 -5.04 -7.40
C THR A 24 6.11 -5.19 -5.97
N VAL A 25 5.73 -4.07 -5.36
CA VAL A 25 5.24 -4.03 -3.99
C VAL A 25 3.77 -3.63 -3.98
N CYS A 26 2.94 -4.42 -3.32
CA CYS A 26 1.56 -4.05 -3.02
C CYS A 26 1.52 -3.34 -1.66
N ALA A 27 0.85 -2.20 -1.54
CA ALA A 27 0.67 -1.49 -0.28
C ALA A 27 -0.82 -1.29 0.05
N ASP A 28 -1.19 -1.47 1.32
CA ASP A 28 -2.57 -1.32 1.77
C ASP A 28 -2.67 -0.85 3.24
N PHE A 29 -3.77 -0.17 3.57
CA PHE A 29 -4.10 0.22 4.93
C PHE A 29 -5.23 -0.63 5.51
N VAL A 30 -4.99 -1.22 6.67
CA VAL A 30 -5.99 -1.95 7.44
C VAL A 30 -6.44 -1.10 8.62
N GLY A 31 -7.71 -0.69 8.63
CA GLY A 31 -8.31 0.01 9.76
C GLY A 31 -9.65 0.70 9.47
N PRO A 32 -10.22 1.40 10.46
CA PRO A 32 -9.68 1.57 11.82
C PRO A 32 -9.83 0.32 12.69
N LEU A 33 -8.76 -0.05 13.39
CA LEU A 33 -8.67 -1.16 14.34
C LEU A 33 -8.82 -0.65 15.78
N PRO A 34 -9.16 -1.53 16.75
CA PRO A 34 -9.10 -1.21 18.16
C PRO A 34 -7.75 -0.61 18.55
N ARG A 35 -7.78 0.44 19.36
CA ARG A 35 -6.58 1.17 19.77
C ARG A 35 -5.67 0.25 20.60
N SER A 36 -4.46 0.03 20.11
CA SER A 36 -3.42 -0.67 20.86
C SER A 36 -2.93 0.13 22.07
N LYS A 37 -2.18 -0.51 22.98
CA LYS A 37 -1.53 0.16 24.13
C LYS A 37 -0.66 1.35 23.73
N HIS A 38 -0.09 1.34 22.53
CA HIS A 38 0.75 2.42 22.00
C HIS A 38 -0.02 3.48 21.20
N GLY A 39 -1.34 3.39 21.13
CA GLY A 39 -2.21 4.33 20.44
C GLY A 39 -2.37 4.09 18.94
N ASN A 40 -1.86 2.98 18.41
CA ASN A 40 -2.01 2.63 16.99
C ASN A 40 -3.42 2.10 16.71
N THR A 41 -4.01 2.54 15.59
CA THR A 41 -5.36 2.19 15.11
C THR A 41 -5.39 1.79 13.65
N THR A 42 -4.26 1.83 12.96
CA THR A 42 -4.15 1.46 11.55
C THR A 42 -2.90 0.63 11.36
N ILE A 43 -2.95 -0.35 10.46
CA ILE A 43 -1.78 -1.09 10.02
C ILE A 43 -1.55 -0.73 8.55
N LEU A 44 -0.32 -0.37 8.21
CA LEU A 44 0.14 -0.27 6.83
C LEU A 44 0.90 -1.55 6.48
N VAL A 45 0.50 -2.19 5.39
CA VAL A 45 1.08 -3.45 4.91
C VAL A 45 1.80 -3.19 3.60
N PHE A 46 3.01 -3.72 3.45
CA PHE A 46 3.70 -3.86 2.17
C PHE A 46 3.95 -5.33 1.88
N ILE A 47 3.62 -5.77 0.67
CA ILE A 47 3.79 -7.16 0.24
C ILE A 47 4.66 -7.16 -1.02
N ASP A 48 5.81 -7.83 -0.96
CA ASP A 48 6.59 -8.14 -2.16
C ASP A 48 5.88 -9.23 -2.97
N LYS A 49 5.56 -8.92 -4.24
CA LYS A 49 4.81 -9.83 -5.09
C LYS A 49 5.61 -11.08 -5.48
N PHE A 50 6.94 -10.98 -5.55
CA PHE A 50 7.82 -12.09 -5.91
C PHE A 50 7.99 -13.07 -4.75
N SER A 51 8.60 -12.63 -3.65
CA SER A 51 8.93 -13.49 -2.50
C SER A 51 7.76 -13.75 -1.56
N LYS A 52 6.65 -13.01 -1.70
CA LYS A 52 5.55 -12.95 -0.72
C LYS A 52 5.96 -12.43 0.65
N TRP A 53 7.11 -11.77 0.76
CA TRP A 53 7.53 -11.11 1.99
C TRP A 53 6.54 -10.02 2.39
N VAL A 54 6.24 -9.93 3.69
CA VAL A 54 5.28 -8.97 4.25
C VAL A 54 5.97 -8.08 5.28
N GLU A 55 5.87 -6.77 5.09
CA GLU A 55 6.24 -5.75 6.07
C GLU A 55 4.98 -5.11 6.66
N ILE A 56 4.88 -5.08 7.99
CA ILE A 56 3.72 -4.58 8.72
C ILE A 56 4.15 -3.41 9.59
N VAL A 57 3.53 -2.25 9.39
CA VAL A 57 3.85 -1.02 10.12
C VAL A 57 2.62 -0.51 10.85
N PRO A 58 2.57 -0.59 12.19
CA PRO A 58 1.46 -0.02 12.94
C PRO A 58 1.57 1.51 12.99
N LEU A 59 0.45 2.18 12.74
CA LEU A 59 0.34 3.64 12.69
C LEU A 59 -0.80 4.12 13.60
N ARG A 60 -0.62 5.31 14.17
CA ARG A 60 -1.66 6.01 14.95
C ARG A 60 -2.83 6.49 14.08
N LYS A 61 -2.58 6.70 12.78
CA LYS A 61 -3.56 7.14 11.78
C LYS A 61 -3.04 6.85 10.37
N ALA A 62 -3.93 6.52 9.44
CA ALA A 62 -3.65 6.45 8.00
C ALA A 62 -3.36 7.86 7.43
N THR A 63 -2.11 8.30 7.49
CA THR A 63 -1.64 9.60 6.99
C THR A 63 -0.60 9.40 5.90
N THR A 64 -0.54 10.35 4.96
CA THR A 64 0.47 10.35 3.88
C THR A 64 1.88 10.45 4.45
N GLU A 65 2.09 11.25 5.48
CA GLU A 65 3.40 11.40 6.13
C GLU A 65 3.84 10.09 6.80
N GLY A 66 2.90 9.42 7.49
CA GLY A 66 3.14 8.09 8.07
C GLY A 66 3.50 7.05 7.02
N LEU A 67 2.80 7.06 5.87
CA LEU A 67 3.10 6.22 4.71
C LEU A 67 4.50 6.48 4.16
N ILE A 68 4.84 7.73 3.86
CA ILE A 68 6.14 8.11 3.29
C ILE A 68 7.27 7.70 4.22
N LYS A 69 7.13 7.98 5.52
CA LYS A 69 8.13 7.60 6.53
C LYS A 69 8.31 6.09 6.58
N ALA A 70 7.21 5.34 6.71
CA ALA A 70 7.24 3.88 6.74
C ALA A 70 7.86 3.29 5.47
N PHE A 71 7.47 3.79 4.31
CA PHE A 71 7.97 3.32 3.02
C PHE A 71 9.47 3.56 2.86
N ARG A 72 9.96 4.76 3.24
CA ARG A 72 11.40 5.04 3.25
C ARG A 72 12.17 4.11 4.17
N GLU A 73 11.75 4.01 5.43
CA GLU A 73 12.49 3.29 6.47
C GLU A 73 12.41 1.76 6.34
N ARG A 74 11.31 1.24 5.81
CA ARG A 74 11.06 -0.21 5.75
C ARG A 74 11.34 -0.82 4.40
N ILE A 75 11.18 -0.04 3.32
CA ILE A 75 11.36 -0.55 1.96
C ILE A 75 12.60 0.03 1.30
N LEU A 76 12.64 1.35 1.06
CA LEU A 76 13.70 1.96 0.25
C LEU A 76 15.10 1.79 0.84
N THR A 77 15.26 1.98 2.15
CA THR A 77 16.58 1.84 2.81
C THR A 77 17.07 0.41 2.91
N ARG A 78 16.18 -0.59 2.84
CA ARG A 78 16.52 -2.01 3.05
C ARG A 78 16.64 -2.80 1.77
N PHE A 79 15.77 -2.52 0.80
CA PHE A 79 15.63 -3.30 -0.42
C PHE A 79 15.90 -2.49 -1.69
N GLY A 80 16.10 -1.18 -1.55
CA GLY A 80 16.36 -0.28 -2.68
C GLY A 80 15.08 0.21 -3.36
N VAL A 81 15.24 0.67 -4.60
CA VAL A 81 14.16 1.28 -5.38
C VAL A 81 13.35 0.19 -6.08
N LEU A 82 12.03 0.23 -5.90
CA LEU A 82 11.09 -0.65 -6.59
C LEU A 82 10.70 -0.11 -7.96
N LYS A 83 10.26 -1.00 -8.85
CA LYS A 83 9.81 -0.66 -10.21
C LYS A 83 8.32 -0.30 -10.25
N ILE A 84 7.49 -1.01 -9.48
CA ILE A 84 6.04 -0.89 -9.52
C ILE A 84 5.49 -0.91 -8.10
N MET A 85 4.69 0.10 -7.76
CA MET A 85 3.87 0.06 -6.56
C MET A 85 2.39 -0.09 -6.94
N ILE A 86 1.74 -1.09 -6.34
CA ILE A 86 0.31 -1.32 -6.47
C ILE A 86 -0.34 -0.89 -5.16
N THR A 87 -1.16 0.14 -5.20
CA THR A 87 -1.93 0.62 -4.06
C THR A 87 -3.41 0.61 -4.40
N ASP A 88 -4.27 0.66 -3.39
CA ASP A 88 -5.65 1.05 -3.63
C ASP A 88 -5.72 2.56 -3.98
N ASN A 89 -6.93 3.02 -4.33
CA ASN A 89 -7.18 4.44 -4.59
C ASN A 89 -7.37 5.26 -3.30
N GLY A 90 -6.80 4.81 -2.17
CA GLY A 90 -6.80 5.56 -0.93
C GLY A 90 -6.20 6.96 -1.11
N THR A 91 -6.81 7.96 -0.48
CA THR A 91 -6.38 9.36 -0.56
C THR A 91 -4.91 9.57 -0.15
N GLN A 92 -4.41 8.70 0.72
CA GLN A 92 -3.06 8.72 1.24
C GLN A 92 -2.03 8.39 0.14
N PHE A 93 -2.33 7.40 -0.69
CA PHE A 93 -1.49 6.94 -1.81
C PHE A 93 -1.62 7.83 -3.06
N THR A 94 -2.72 8.57 -3.20
CA THR A 94 -2.94 9.48 -4.35
C THR A 94 -2.37 10.88 -4.15
N SER A 95 -1.87 11.19 -2.95
CA SER A 95 -1.22 12.47 -2.61
C SER A 95 -0.04 12.81 -3.53
N LYS A 96 0.17 14.11 -3.79
CA LYS A 96 1.29 14.57 -4.63
C LYS A 96 2.63 14.25 -3.99
N GLU A 97 2.67 14.28 -2.67
CA GLU A 97 3.84 14.00 -1.82
C GLU A 97 4.32 12.58 -2.04
N PHE A 98 3.40 11.62 -2.05
CA PHE A 98 3.73 10.22 -2.27
C PHE A 98 4.13 9.95 -3.71
N LYS A 99 3.43 10.55 -4.68
CA LYS A 99 3.78 10.40 -6.12
C LYS A 99 5.14 10.99 -6.48
N ARG A 100 5.63 12.01 -5.78
CA ARG A 100 7.00 12.55 -5.99
C ARG A 100 8.10 11.60 -5.49
N LEU A 101 7.73 10.60 -4.71
CA LEU A 101 8.65 9.69 -4.03
C LEU A 101 8.86 8.37 -4.78
N LEU A 102 7.95 8.08 -5.71
CA LEU A 102 8.02 6.99 -6.69
C LEU A 102 8.69 7.51 -7.96
#